data_AF-A0A8T7D4L7-F1
#
_entry.id   AF-A0A8T7D4L7-F1
#
_cell.length_a   1.000
_cell.length_b   1.000
_cell.length_c   1.000
_cell.angle_alpha   90.00
_cell.angle_beta   90.00
_cell.angle_gamma   90.00
#
_symmetry.space_group_name_H-M   'P 1'
#
loop_
_entity.id
_entity.type
_entity.pdbx_description
1 polymer ?
#
loop_
_entity_poly.entity_id
_entity_poly.type
_entity_poly.pdbx_seq_one_letter_code
_entity_poly.pdbx_strand_id
1 'polypeptide(L)'
;MPHKPLLVLVDGSSYLYRAFHAMPALSTSRGEPTGAVYGVVNMLRRILTDAPDYLAVVFDAKGKTFREDIYADYKANRPSMPEALQQQIEPLHALVAALGVPIINVPGVEADDVIGTLASQARAAGLSVLISSGDKDFTQLVGDDVILANTMDGNHLDPKGVEDKFGVPPSLIVDYLALVGDAVDNVPGVPKVGPKTAVNWLRAHGSLDGVIANADSIKGKVGENLRATLPQLGISRELVTIKCDVPLERTPLDLTCQEPDTERLKSLYTQLEFKSWLSALLEMVEMAAGEGGSPSSTDADKTAARGAEIILDQERFDLWLERLRQAPLFSFDTETTGLDVLSAEIVGVSFAVACPAESDALNGVGATGLEQSEPPVEQAAGGIRSIEAAYVPVGHDYPGAPNQLLRDSVLIALRPLLEDPDRVKVGQNLKYDMQILARYGIRMAGTLFDTMLESYILDSVASRHDMDTLALKYLGRKTTTFEAVAGKKSTAKGAKQLTFNQVPLESAGPYAAEDAEVTLALHDNLWPRVRETGRLTSVFETIEMPLVPVLADMERHGVKIDAALLAGQSEELARGIIEIEREAHELAGEPFNLASPKQIQA
;
A
#
# COMPACT_ATOMS: atom_id res chain seq x y z
N MET A 1 -1.89 -2.97 -27.31
CA MET A 1 -3.24 -2.50 -27.68
C MET A 1 -3.39 -1.10 -27.13
N PRO A 2 -4.10 -0.16 -27.79
CA PRO A 2 -4.37 1.14 -27.17
C PRO A 2 -5.11 0.92 -25.87
N HIS A 3 -4.69 1.64 -24.82
CA HIS A 3 -5.31 1.60 -23.50
C HIS A 3 -6.77 2.06 -23.64
N LYS A 4 -7.76 1.25 -23.25
CA LYS A 4 -9.15 1.70 -23.19
C LYS A 4 -9.27 2.70 -22.02
N PRO A 5 -10.05 3.79 -22.17
CA PRO A 5 -10.34 4.66 -21.04
C PRO A 5 -11.04 3.88 -19.92
N LEU A 6 -10.67 4.18 -18.67
CA LEU A 6 -11.11 3.46 -17.49
C LEU A 6 -12.16 4.27 -16.71
N LEU A 7 -13.31 3.64 -16.48
CA LEU A 7 -14.32 4.09 -15.52
C LEU A 7 -14.20 3.30 -14.23
N VAL A 8 -14.02 3.99 -13.11
CA VAL A 8 -14.09 3.41 -11.77
C VAL A 8 -15.44 3.72 -11.13
N LEU A 9 -16.16 2.69 -10.70
CA LEU A 9 -17.45 2.82 -10.00
C LEU A 9 -17.28 2.34 -8.57
N VAL A 10 -17.41 3.25 -7.60
CA VAL A 10 -17.27 2.93 -6.19
C VAL A 10 -18.65 2.77 -5.55
N ASP A 11 -18.84 1.64 -4.90
CA ASP A 11 -20.00 1.39 -4.04
C ASP A 11 -19.80 2.11 -2.69
N GLY A 12 -20.33 3.33 -2.62
CA GLY A 12 -20.21 4.23 -1.48
C GLY A 12 -20.91 3.71 -0.23
N SER A 13 -22.06 3.05 -0.39
CA SER A 13 -22.81 2.45 0.72
C SER A 13 -22.02 1.32 1.37
N SER A 14 -21.47 0.41 0.58
CA SER A 14 -20.62 -0.68 1.08
C SER A 14 -19.35 -0.13 1.72
N TYR A 15 -18.70 0.86 1.09
CA TYR A 15 -17.53 1.54 1.66
C TYR A 15 -17.81 2.15 3.03
N LEU A 16 -18.96 2.82 3.17
CA LEU A 16 -19.36 3.47 4.41
C LEU A 16 -19.53 2.46 5.56
N TYR A 17 -20.28 1.37 5.33
CA TYR A 17 -20.45 0.30 6.34
C TYR A 17 -19.13 -0.39 6.68
N ARG A 18 -18.30 -0.66 5.67
CA ARG A 18 -16.98 -1.28 5.87
C ARG A 18 -16.07 -0.39 6.70
N ALA A 19 -15.98 0.89 6.37
CA ALA A 19 -15.18 1.85 7.12
C ALA A 19 -15.67 1.98 8.56
N PHE A 20 -16.98 1.96 8.80
CA PHE A 20 -17.56 2.01 10.16
C PHE A 20 -17.15 0.83 11.04
N HIS A 21 -17.05 -0.38 10.48
CA HIS A 21 -16.65 -1.57 11.24
C HIS A 21 -15.14 -1.77 11.33
N ALA A 22 -14.37 -1.25 10.37
CA ALA A 22 -12.92 -1.42 10.32
C ALA A 22 -12.16 -0.31 11.08
N MET A 23 -12.68 0.92 11.08
CA MET A 23 -11.99 2.06 11.68
C MET A 23 -12.24 2.11 13.20
N PRO A 24 -11.25 2.59 13.99
CA PRO A 24 -11.49 2.94 15.39
C PRO A 24 -12.66 3.93 15.51
N ALA A 25 -13.29 3.97 16.69
CA ALA A 25 -14.34 4.92 17.01
C ALA A 25 -13.77 6.35 17.18
N LEU A 26 -13.31 6.94 16.08
CA LEU A 26 -12.82 8.31 16.02
C LEU A 26 -13.99 9.29 16.16
N SER A 27 -13.77 10.35 16.94
CA SER A 27 -14.72 11.43 17.13
C SER A 27 -14.00 12.77 17.24
N THR A 28 -14.68 13.85 16.85
CA THR A 28 -14.20 15.22 17.08
C THR A 28 -14.23 15.57 18.57
N SER A 29 -13.61 16.70 18.93
CA SER A 29 -13.74 17.29 20.28
C SER A 29 -15.19 17.61 20.69
N ARG A 30 -16.11 17.74 19.72
CA ARG A 30 -17.55 17.92 19.95
C ARG A 30 -18.32 16.60 20.15
N GLY A 31 -17.65 15.45 20.04
CA GLY A 31 -18.27 14.13 20.15
C GLY A 31 -18.94 13.64 18.87
N GLU A 32 -18.73 14.32 17.73
CA GLU A 32 -19.25 13.87 16.43
C GLU A 32 -18.38 12.73 15.89
N PRO A 33 -18.95 11.57 15.51
CA PRO A 33 -18.18 10.45 15.00
C PRO A 33 -17.61 10.75 13.60
N THR A 34 -16.37 10.36 13.33
CA THR A 34 -15.67 10.65 12.06
C THR A 34 -14.93 9.46 11.44
N GLY A 35 -14.88 8.32 12.14
CA GLY A 35 -14.10 7.15 11.71
C GLY A 35 -14.47 6.63 10.32
N ALA A 36 -15.76 6.52 10.02
CA ALA A 36 -16.23 6.03 8.72
C ALA A 36 -15.91 7.03 7.60
N VAL A 37 -16.10 8.33 7.85
CA VAL A 37 -15.75 9.40 6.89
C VAL A 37 -14.26 9.34 6.54
N TYR A 38 -13.41 9.23 7.56
CA TYR A 38 -11.96 9.14 7.38
C TYR A 38 -11.59 7.91 6.54
N GLY A 39 -12.14 6.74 6.87
CA GLY A 39 -11.88 5.50 6.12
C GLY A 39 -12.27 5.58 4.65
N VAL A 40 -13.48 6.07 4.34
CA VAL A 40 -13.95 6.20 2.95
C VAL A 40 -13.11 7.20 2.16
N VAL A 41 -12.85 8.38 2.72
CA VAL A 41 -12.04 9.41 2.04
C VAL A 41 -10.62 8.93 1.79
N ASN A 42 -10.01 8.20 2.73
CA ASN A 42 -8.68 7.63 2.54
C ASN A 42 -8.64 6.63 1.38
N MET A 43 -9.65 5.75 1.28
CA MET A 43 -9.78 4.82 0.16
C MET A 43 -9.98 5.53 -1.18
N LEU A 44 -10.81 6.59 -1.21
CA LEU A 44 -11.04 7.39 -2.42
C LEU A 44 -9.79 8.15 -2.87
N ARG A 45 -9.04 8.74 -1.93
CA ARG A 45 -7.77 9.41 -2.25
C ARG A 45 -6.76 8.47 -2.90
N ARG A 46 -6.71 7.20 -2.49
CA ARG A 46 -5.86 6.19 -3.14
C ARG A 46 -6.28 5.94 -4.59
N ILE A 47 -7.58 5.82 -4.85
CA ILE A 47 -8.12 5.65 -6.22
C ILE A 47 -7.79 6.87 -7.08
N LEU A 48 -7.88 8.08 -6.50
CA LEU A 48 -7.55 9.32 -7.23
C LEU A 48 -6.06 9.42 -7.60
N THR A 49 -5.15 8.81 -6.85
CA THR A 49 -3.72 8.74 -7.20
C THR A 49 -3.47 8.02 -8.53
N ASP A 50 -4.29 7.02 -8.85
CA ASP A 50 -4.19 6.27 -10.11
C ASP A 50 -4.74 7.06 -11.31
N ALA A 51 -5.29 8.26 -11.08
CA ALA A 51 -5.81 9.19 -12.08
C ALA A 51 -6.75 8.54 -13.11
N PRO A 52 -7.89 7.96 -12.70
CA PRO A 52 -8.83 7.33 -13.62
C PRO A 52 -9.45 8.36 -14.57
N ASP A 53 -9.72 7.95 -15.81
CA ASP A 53 -10.37 8.82 -16.81
C ASP A 53 -11.76 9.25 -16.35
N TYR A 54 -12.50 8.33 -15.72
CA TYR A 54 -13.82 8.56 -15.16
C TYR A 54 -13.96 7.90 -13.78
N LEU A 55 -14.67 8.54 -12.86
CA LEU A 55 -14.92 8.05 -11.52
C LEU A 55 -16.29 8.52 -11.02
N ALA A 56 -17.03 7.63 -10.36
CA ALA A 56 -18.19 8.01 -9.56
C ALA A 56 -18.31 7.19 -8.29
N VAL A 57 -18.86 7.82 -7.25
CA VAL A 57 -19.26 7.16 -6.02
C VAL A 57 -20.78 7.09 -5.98
N VAL A 58 -21.32 5.89 -5.84
CA VAL A 58 -22.76 5.63 -5.84
C VAL A 58 -23.21 5.27 -4.43
N PHE A 59 -24.24 5.96 -3.94
CA PHE A 59 -24.84 5.69 -2.63
C PHE A 59 -26.31 5.33 -2.77
N ASP A 60 -26.81 4.52 -1.84
CA ASP A 60 -28.23 4.24 -1.74
C ASP A 60 -29.03 5.50 -1.42
N ALA A 61 -30.21 5.59 -2.03
CA ALA A 61 -31.19 6.60 -1.68
C ALA A 61 -31.87 6.29 -0.36
N LYS A 62 -32.31 7.34 0.35
CA LYS A 62 -33.27 7.16 1.44
C LYS A 62 -34.62 6.74 0.85
N GLY A 63 -35.21 5.69 1.42
CA GLY A 63 -36.57 5.27 1.09
C GLY A 63 -36.63 3.80 0.73
N LYS A 64 -37.79 3.38 0.25
CA LYS A 64 -38.01 2.01 -0.20
C LYS A 64 -37.48 1.78 -1.60
N THR A 65 -37.09 0.55 -1.89
CA THR A 65 -36.68 0.12 -3.24
C THR A 65 -37.76 -0.75 -3.86
N PHE A 66 -37.73 -0.91 -5.18
CA PHE A 66 -38.67 -1.79 -5.87
C PHE A 66 -38.61 -3.27 -5.40
N ARG A 67 -37.48 -3.70 -4.79
CA ARG A 67 -37.33 -5.06 -4.26
C ARG A 67 -38.23 -5.33 -3.05
N GLU A 68 -38.50 -4.32 -2.23
CA GLU A 68 -39.45 -4.45 -1.11
C GLU A 68 -40.91 -4.58 -1.58
N ASP A 69 -41.24 -4.03 -2.75
CA ASP A 69 -42.56 -4.21 -3.38
C ASP A 69 -42.72 -5.62 -3.97
N ILE A 70 -41.62 -6.25 -4.41
CA ILE A 70 -41.58 -7.63 -4.91
C ILE A 70 -41.67 -8.64 -3.76
N TYR A 71 -40.91 -8.42 -2.68
CA TYR A 71 -40.85 -9.32 -1.53
C TYR A 71 -40.74 -8.54 -0.22
N ALA A 72 -41.83 -8.55 0.55
CA ALA A 72 -41.96 -7.73 1.77
C ALA A 72 -40.90 -8.02 2.84
N ASP A 73 -40.37 -9.24 2.89
CA ASP A 73 -39.35 -9.62 3.87
C ASP A 73 -37.90 -9.38 3.37
N TYR A 74 -37.71 -8.80 2.17
CA TYR A 74 -36.39 -8.48 1.63
C TYR A 74 -35.64 -7.52 2.56
N LYS A 75 -34.40 -7.87 2.94
CA LYS A 75 -33.57 -7.14 3.91
C LYS A 75 -34.24 -6.87 5.26
N ALA A 76 -35.38 -7.50 5.59
CA ALA A 76 -36.14 -7.24 6.82
C ALA A 76 -35.37 -7.59 8.11
N ASN A 77 -34.39 -8.49 8.01
CA ASN A 77 -33.52 -8.87 9.13
C ASN A 77 -32.29 -7.97 9.28
N ARG A 78 -32.04 -7.03 8.35
CA ARG A 78 -30.91 -6.11 8.46
C ARG A 78 -31.18 -5.12 9.61
N PRO A 79 -30.25 -4.93 10.55
CA PRO A 79 -30.41 -3.93 11.59
C PRO A 79 -30.49 -2.53 10.97
N SER A 80 -31.27 -1.65 11.58
CA SER A 80 -31.28 -0.24 11.21
C SER A 80 -29.88 0.35 11.28
N MET A 81 -29.56 1.25 10.35
CA MET A 81 -28.26 1.93 10.33
C MET A 81 -27.95 2.55 11.71
N PRO A 82 -26.77 2.29 12.31
CA PRO A 82 -26.40 2.89 13.58
C PRO A 82 -26.43 4.42 13.50
N GLU A 83 -26.91 5.09 14.56
CA GLU A 83 -27.02 6.55 14.59
C GLU A 83 -25.66 7.22 14.33
N ALA A 84 -24.59 6.70 14.93
CA ALA A 84 -23.23 7.18 14.71
C ALA A 84 -22.76 7.06 13.24
N LEU A 85 -23.29 6.10 12.48
CA LEU A 85 -23.01 5.98 11.05
C LEU A 85 -23.87 6.94 10.24
N GLN A 86 -25.14 7.09 10.61
CA GLN A 86 -26.07 8.00 9.95
C GLN A 86 -25.59 9.46 10.03
N GLN A 87 -25.02 9.89 11.16
CA GLN A 87 -24.44 11.23 11.35
C GLN A 87 -23.26 11.53 10.41
N GLN A 88 -22.62 10.49 9.85
CA GLN A 88 -21.42 10.62 9.02
C GLN A 88 -21.70 10.71 7.51
N ILE A 89 -22.93 10.39 7.06
CA ILE A 89 -23.28 10.39 5.63
C ILE A 89 -23.17 11.78 5.01
N GLU A 90 -23.77 12.79 5.64
CA GLU A 90 -23.79 14.15 5.09
C GLU A 90 -22.38 14.78 5.03
N PRO A 91 -21.56 14.70 6.10
CA PRO A 91 -20.16 15.13 6.03
C PRO A 91 -19.35 14.38 4.96
N LEU A 92 -19.59 13.07 4.80
CA LEU A 92 -18.93 12.28 3.76
C LEU A 92 -19.30 12.78 2.37
N HIS A 93 -20.59 12.96 2.06
CA HIS A 93 -21.02 13.46 0.75
C HIS A 93 -20.43 14.85 0.47
N ALA A 94 -20.40 15.73 1.47
CA ALA A 94 -19.79 17.05 1.33
C ALA A 94 -18.30 16.97 1.01
N LEU A 95 -17.57 16.04 1.63
CA LEU A 95 -16.15 15.80 1.37
C LEU A 95 -15.89 15.20 -0.01
N VAL A 96 -16.64 14.18 -0.41
CA VAL A 96 -16.50 13.54 -1.72
C VAL A 96 -16.78 14.55 -2.85
N ALA A 97 -17.80 15.38 -2.69
CA ALA A 97 -18.09 16.45 -3.64
C ALA A 97 -16.98 17.50 -3.69
N ALA A 98 -16.41 17.87 -2.54
CA ALA A 98 -15.31 18.83 -2.46
C ALA A 98 -13.98 18.28 -3.02
N LEU A 99 -13.80 16.96 -3.06
CA LEU A 99 -12.71 16.31 -3.79
C LEU A 99 -12.90 16.32 -5.32
N GLY A 100 -14.00 16.88 -5.82
CA GLY A 100 -14.31 16.93 -7.24
C GLY A 100 -14.89 15.62 -7.79
N VAL A 101 -15.26 14.66 -6.92
CA VAL A 101 -15.75 13.34 -7.36
C VAL A 101 -17.27 13.36 -7.55
N PRO A 102 -17.80 12.94 -8.72
CA PRO A 102 -19.22 12.79 -8.95
C PRO A 102 -19.88 11.81 -7.95
N ILE A 103 -20.94 12.27 -7.29
CA ILE A 103 -21.79 11.46 -6.42
C ILE A 103 -23.11 11.19 -7.15
N ILE A 104 -23.55 9.93 -7.17
CA ILE A 104 -24.83 9.53 -7.76
C ILE A 104 -25.67 8.84 -6.70
N ASN A 105 -26.93 9.26 -6.62
CA ASN A 105 -27.93 8.68 -5.73
C ASN A 105 -29.29 8.77 -6.43
N VAL A 106 -29.95 7.63 -6.64
CA VAL A 106 -31.20 7.54 -7.40
C VAL A 106 -32.30 6.93 -6.53
N PRO A 107 -33.39 7.66 -6.22
CA PRO A 107 -34.51 7.13 -5.43
C PRO A 107 -35.20 5.92 -6.08
N GLY A 108 -35.65 4.99 -5.24
CA GLY A 108 -36.45 3.82 -5.65
C GLY A 108 -35.66 2.62 -6.18
N VAL A 109 -34.33 2.74 -6.27
CA VAL A 109 -33.40 1.66 -6.65
C VAL A 109 -32.22 1.61 -5.69
N GLU A 110 -31.43 0.53 -5.76
CA GLU A 110 -30.22 0.38 -4.94
C GLU A 110 -29.00 0.93 -5.69
N ALA A 111 -27.93 1.24 -4.95
CA ALA A 111 -26.65 1.64 -5.52
C ALA A 111 -26.16 0.61 -6.56
N ASP A 112 -26.41 -0.67 -6.31
CA ASP A 112 -26.03 -1.78 -7.17
C ASP A 112 -26.64 -1.67 -8.58
N ASP A 113 -27.91 -1.25 -8.67
CA ASP A 113 -28.63 -1.08 -9.93
C ASP A 113 -28.10 0.13 -10.73
N VAL A 114 -27.73 1.19 -10.03
CA VAL A 114 -27.10 2.36 -10.66
C VAL A 114 -25.71 2.01 -11.18
N ILE A 115 -24.90 1.29 -10.39
CA ILE A 115 -23.59 0.79 -10.82
C ILE A 115 -23.73 -0.16 -12.00
N GLY A 116 -24.67 -1.11 -11.96
CA GLY A 116 -24.93 -2.05 -13.04
C GLY A 116 -25.33 -1.36 -14.34
N THR A 117 -26.19 -0.34 -14.24
CA THR A 117 -26.58 0.49 -15.38
C THR A 117 -25.39 1.26 -15.96
N LEU A 118 -24.57 1.91 -15.12
CA LEU A 118 -23.39 2.65 -15.57
C LEU A 118 -22.34 1.72 -16.20
N ALA A 119 -22.10 0.55 -15.61
CA ALA A 119 -21.18 -0.44 -16.15
C ALA A 119 -21.64 -0.93 -17.53
N SER A 120 -22.93 -1.23 -17.68
CA SER A 120 -23.53 -1.64 -18.96
C SER A 120 -23.39 -0.55 -20.04
N GLN A 121 -23.74 0.70 -19.70
CA GLN A 121 -23.59 1.85 -20.59
C GLN A 121 -22.13 2.12 -20.97
N ALA A 122 -21.20 1.97 -20.03
CA ALA A 122 -19.77 2.21 -20.25
C ALA A 122 -19.18 1.17 -21.22
N ARG A 123 -19.54 -0.11 -21.05
CA ARG A 123 -19.16 -1.16 -22.02
C ARG A 123 -19.70 -0.88 -23.41
N ALA A 124 -20.96 -0.46 -23.52
CA ALA A 124 -21.55 -0.09 -24.80
C ALA A 124 -20.85 1.12 -25.45
N ALA A 125 -20.29 2.01 -24.64
CA ALA A 125 -19.46 3.13 -25.08
C ALA A 125 -17.98 2.76 -25.32
N GLY A 126 -17.58 1.51 -25.08
CA GLY A 126 -16.22 1.00 -25.33
C GLY A 126 -15.21 1.26 -24.21
N LEU A 127 -15.65 1.60 -23.01
CA LEU A 127 -14.81 1.81 -21.83
C LEU A 127 -14.53 0.50 -21.10
N SER A 128 -13.39 0.44 -20.41
CA SER A 128 -13.15 -0.56 -19.37
C SER A 128 -13.73 -0.08 -18.05
N VAL A 129 -14.28 -0.98 -17.25
CA VAL A 129 -14.95 -0.67 -15.99
C VAL A 129 -14.29 -1.43 -14.84
N LEU A 130 -13.97 -0.71 -13.78
CA LEU A 130 -13.56 -1.25 -12.49
C LEU A 130 -14.67 -0.97 -11.47
N ILE A 131 -15.39 -2.01 -11.05
CA ILE A 131 -16.34 -1.91 -9.94
C ILE A 131 -15.57 -2.13 -8.65
N SER A 132 -15.62 -1.17 -7.75
CA SER A 132 -14.91 -1.21 -6.48
C SER A 132 -15.90 -1.47 -5.34
N SER A 133 -16.13 -2.75 -5.06
CA SER A 133 -17.02 -3.21 -3.98
C SER A 133 -16.56 -4.57 -3.43
N GLY A 134 -16.97 -4.86 -2.19
CA GLY A 134 -16.85 -6.19 -1.60
C GLY A 134 -18.06 -7.09 -1.86
N ASP A 135 -19.13 -6.55 -2.45
CA ASP A 135 -20.36 -7.31 -2.67
C ASP A 135 -20.16 -8.35 -3.79
N LYS A 136 -20.55 -9.59 -3.49
CA LYS A 136 -20.49 -10.71 -4.42
C LYS A 136 -21.51 -10.55 -5.54
N ASP A 137 -22.58 -9.79 -5.36
CA ASP A 137 -23.67 -9.69 -6.33
C ASP A 137 -23.18 -9.03 -7.62
N PHE A 138 -22.20 -8.11 -7.55
CA PHE A 138 -21.53 -7.53 -8.71
C PHE A 138 -20.77 -8.53 -9.57
N THR A 139 -20.48 -9.75 -9.07
CA THR A 139 -19.83 -10.78 -9.88
C THR A 139 -20.66 -11.20 -11.09
N GLN A 140 -21.98 -10.94 -11.09
CA GLN A 140 -22.85 -11.14 -12.26
C GLN A 140 -22.55 -10.18 -13.43
N LEU A 141 -21.89 -9.05 -13.17
CA LEU A 141 -21.54 -8.04 -14.18
C LEU A 141 -20.14 -8.21 -14.76
N VAL A 142 -19.32 -9.05 -14.16
CA VAL A 142 -17.92 -9.29 -14.57
C VAL A 142 -17.88 -9.88 -15.98
N GLY A 143 -16.96 -9.37 -16.80
CA GLY A 143 -16.79 -9.72 -18.20
C GLY A 143 -15.45 -9.22 -18.72
N ASP A 144 -15.21 -9.33 -20.04
CA ASP A 144 -13.92 -8.93 -20.64
C ASP A 144 -13.54 -7.47 -20.37
N ASP A 145 -14.54 -6.61 -20.22
CA ASP A 145 -14.37 -5.16 -19.99
C ASP A 145 -14.80 -4.71 -18.58
N VAL A 146 -15.17 -5.63 -17.68
CA VAL A 146 -15.63 -5.31 -16.32
C VAL A 146 -14.89 -6.18 -15.31
N ILE A 147 -14.14 -5.55 -14.43
CA ILE A 147 -13.43 -6.20 -13.33
C ILE A 147 -14.06 -5.75 -12.01
N LEU A 148 -14.25 -6.69 -11.09
CA LEU A 148 -14.65 -6.40 -9.71
C LEU A 148 -13.40 -6.40 -8.82
N ALA A 149 -13.10 -5.27 -8.19
CA ALA A 149 -11.98 -5.12 -7.29
C ALA A 149 -12.44 -4.98 -5.83
N ASN A 150 -11.85 -5.81 -4.97
CA ASN A 150 -11.92 -5.62 -3.54
C ASN A 150 -10.66 -4.87 -3.08
N THR A 151 -10.83 -3.59 -2.79
CA THR A 151 -9.74 -2.66 -2.46
C THR A 151 -9.06 -2.91 -1.11
N MET A 152 -9.59 -3.80 -0.25
CA MET A 152 -9.01 -4.09 1.07
C MET A 152 -7.94 -5.18 1.05
N ASP A 153 -8.11 -6.21 0.22
CA ASP A 153 -7.17 -7.32 0.08
C ASP A 153 -6.39 -7.26 -1.25
N GLY A 154 -6.71 -6.30 -2.12
CA GLY A 154 -6.09 -6.13 -3.43
C GLY A 154 -6.53 -7.19 -4.44
N ASN A 155 -7.58 -7.95 -4.14
CA ASN A 155 -8.07 -9.00 -5.03
C ASN A 155 -8.92 -8.41 -6.15
N HIS A 156 -8.61 -8.81 -7.39
CA HIS A 156 -9.40 -8.50 -8.58
C HIS A 156 -10.05 -9.78 -9.12
N LEU A 157 -11.34 -9.71 -9.43
CA LEU A 157 -12.10 -10.79 -10.03
C LEU A 157 -12.39 -10.43 -11.49
N ASP A 158 -11.69 -11.13 -12.39
CA ASP A 158 -12.02 -11.25 -13.79
C ASP A 158 -12.98 -12.45 -14.00
N PRO A 159 -13.45 -12.75 -15.23
CA PRO A 159 -14.36 -13.88 -15.46
C PRO A 159 -13.82 -15.22 -14.95
N LYS A 160 -12.49 -15.41 -15.00
CA LYS A 160 -11.86 -16.63 -14.53
C LYS A 160 -11.83 -16.70 -13.01
N GLY A 161 -11.50 -15.59 -12.34
CA GLY A 161 -11.53 -15.47 -10.89
C GLY A 161 -12.93 -15.69 -10.32
N VAL A 162 -13.99 -15.25 -11.02
CA VAL A 162 -15.38 -15.57 -10.64
C VAL A 162 -15.64 -17.07 -10.74
N GLU A 163 -15.26 -17.71 -11.85
CA GLU A 163 -15.42 -19.16 -12.02
C GLU A 163 -14.65 -19.96 -10.97
N ASP A 164 -13.42 -19.58 -10.65
CA ASP A 164 -12.59 -20.26 -9.67
C ASP A 164 -13.15 -20.11 -8.25
N LYS A 165 -13.74 -18.94 -7.93
CA LYS A 165 -14.33 -18.66 -6.62
C LYS A 165 -15.70 -19.29 -6.41
N PHE A 166 -16.59 -19.25 -7.41
CA PHE A 166 -17.99 -19.69 -7.28
C PHE A 166 -18.28 -21.04 -7.96
N GLY A 167 -17.38 -21.53 -8.81
CA GLY A 167 -17.55 -22.77 -9.58
C GLY A 167 -18.43 -22.62 -10.83
N VAL A 168 -18.91 -21.40 -11.11
CA VAL A 168 -19.74 -21.04 -12.27
C VAL A 168 -19.28 -19.72 -12.88
N PRO A 169 -19.41 -19.52 -14.21
CA PRO A 169 -19.07 -18.26 -14.85
C PRO A 169 -20.02 -17.12 -14.43
N PRO A 170 -19.62 -15.84 -14.63
CA PRO A 170 -20.44 -14.66 -14.33
C PRO A 170 -21.89 -14.74 -14.84
N SER A 171 -22.09 -15.30 -16.04
CA SER A 171 -23.41 -15.46 -16.68
C SER A 171 -24.39 -16.36 -15.91
N LEU A 172 -23.91 -17.16 -14.95
CA LEU A 172 -24.71 -18.07 -14.13
C LEU A 172 -24.74 -17.67 -12.65
N ILE A 173 -24.16 -16.53 -12.26
CA ILE A 173 -24.13 -16.08 -10.87
C ILE A 173 -25.54 -15.81 -10.34
N VAL A 174 -26.40 -15.15 -11.13
CA VAL A 174 -27.81 -14.92 -10.75
C VAL A 174 -28.53 -16.24 -10.46
N ASP A 175 -28.38 -17.21 -11.36
CA ASP A 175 -28.99 -18.53 -11.22
C ASP A 175 -28.44 -19.27 -9.99
N TYR A 176 -27.15 -19.15 -9.71
CA TYR A 176 -26.49 -19.70 -8.54
C TYR A 176 -27.01 -19.07 -7.23
N LEU A 177 -27.09 -17.73 -7.17
CA LEU A 177 -27.59 -17.00 -6.01
C LEU A 177 -29.07 -17.30 -5.75
N ALA A 178 -29.90 -17.43 -6.79
CA ALA A 178 -31.30 -17.80 -6.65
C ALA A 178 -31.49 -19.21 -6.06
N LEU A 179 -30.60 -20.16 -6.40
CA LEU A 179 -30.64 -21.52 -5.86
C LEU A 179 -30.15 -21.60 -4.41
N VAL A 180 -29.06 -20.90 -4.09
CA VAL A 180 -28.44 -20.92 -2.76
C VAL A 180 -29.20 -20.04 -1.77
N GLY A 181 -29.76 -18.93 -2.24
CA GLY A 181 -30.35 -17.86 -1.44
C GLY A 181 -29.30 -16.96 -0.78
N ASP A 182 -29.78 -15.92 -0.10
CA ASP A 182 -28.96 -15.03 0.70
C ASP A 182 -29.62 -14.77 2.05
N ALA A 183 -28.98 -15.26 3.12
CA ALA A 183 -29.49 -15.06 4.48
C ALA A 183 -29.34 -13.61 4.97
N VAL A 184 -28.35 -12.86 4.47
CA VAL A 184 -28.11 -11.46 4.86
C VAL A 184 -29.24 -10.57 4.33
N ASP A 185 -29.65 -10.83 3.09
CA ASP A 185 -30.71 -10.07 2.41
C ASP A 185 -32.08 -10.70 2.51
N ASN A 186 -32.16 -11.81 3.26
CA ASN A 186 -33.36 -12.62 3.40
C ASN A 186 -33.96 -13.05 2.06
N VAL A 187 -33.09 -13.29 1.06
CA VAL A 187 -33.46 -13.86 -0.23
C VAL A 187 -33.62 -15.37 -0.06
N PRO A 188 -34.82 -15.92 -0.32
CA PRO A 188 -35.08 -17.33 -0.13
C PRO A 188 -34.38 -18.18 -1.21
N GLY A 189 -33.58 -19.16 -0.77
CA GLY A 189 -33.01 -20.19 -1.65
C GLY A 189 -33.75 -21.52 -1.54
N VAL A 190 -33.27 -22.54 -2.25
CA VAL A 190 -33.81 -23.90 -2.09
C VAL A 190 -33.32 -24.50 -0.76
N PRO A 191 -34.20 -24.94 0.14
CA PRO A 191 -33.78 -25.49 1.42
C PRO A 191 -32.81 -26.66 1.27
N LYS A 192 -31.72 -26.63 2.04
CA LYS A 192 -30.63 -27.64 2.01
C LYS A 192 -29.83 -27.71 0.69
N VAL A 193 -29.96 -26.72 -0.19
CA VAL A 193 -29.10 -26.58 -1.37
C VAL A 193 -28.03 -25.55 -1.04
N GLY A 194 -26.78 -26.03 -0.95
CA GLY A 194 -25.62 -25.17 -0.77
C GLY A 194 -24.84 -24.96 -2.08
N PRO A 195 -23.73 -24.21 -2.02
CA PRO A 195 -22.89 -23.88 -3.18
C PRO A 195 -22.57 -25.06 -4.10
N LYS A 196 -22.07 -26.17 -3.54
CA LYS A 196 -21.67 -27.35 -4.32
C LYS A 196 -22.83 -27.98 -5.09
N THR A 197 -24.01 -28.03 -4.48
CA THR A 197 -25.21 -28.61 -5.11
C THR A 197 -25.72 -27.73 -6.23
N ALA A 198 -25.77 -26.41 -6.00
CA ALA A 198 -26.15 -25.43 -7.02
C ALA A 198 -25.22 -25.49 -8.24
N VAL A 199 -23.90 -25.49 -8.02
CA VAL A 199 -22.89 -25.62 -9.09
C VAL A 199 -23.10 -26.90 -9.90
N ASN A 200 -23.30 -28.05 -9.23
CA ASN A 200 -23.53 -29.32 -9.91
C ASN A 200 -24.80 -29.30 -10.77
N TRP A 201 -25.88 -28.71 -10.27
CA TRP A 201 -27.13 -28.59 -11.03
C TRP A 201 -26.99 -27.67 -12.24
N LEU A 202 -26.34 -26.51 -12.06
CA LEU A 202 -26.12 -25.57 -13.15
C LEU A 202 -25.18 -26.13 -14.23
N ARG A 203 -24.15 -26.89 -13.84
CA ARG A 203 -23.29 -27.61 -14.81
C ARG A 203 -24.04 -28.70 -15.56
N ALA A 204 -24.94 -29.43 -14.88
CA ALA A 204 -25.68 -30.52 -15.49
C ALA A 204 -26.83 -30.05 -16.41
N HIS A 205 -27.47 -28.92 -16.07
CA HIS A 205 -28.69 -28.45 -16.75
C HIS A 205 -28.52 -27.08 -17.43
N GLY A 206 -27.33 -26.48 -17.38
CA GLY A 206 -26.92 -25.27 -18.10
C GLY A 206 -27.39 -23.95 -17.48
N SER A 207 -28.58 -23.89 -16.89
CA SER A 207 -29.19 -22.68 -16.32
C SER A 207 -30.23 -23.02 -15.26
N LEU A 208 -30.70 -22.02 -14.50
CA LEU A 208 -31.82 -22.17 -13.58
C LEU A 208 -33.08 -22.69 -14.29
N ASP A 209 -33.39 -22.16 -15.48
CA ASP A 209 -34.54 -22.62 -16.28
C ASP A 209 -34.38 -24.09 -16.68
N GLY A 210 -33.16 -24.52 -17.01
CA GLY A 210 -32.83 -25.92 -17.25
C GLY A 210 -33.02 -26.80 -16.01
N VAL A 211 -32.62 -26.31 -14.83
CA VAL A 211 -32.83 -27.00 -13.54
C VAL A 211 -34.32 -27.14 -13.24
N ILE A 212 -35.11 -26.08 -13.46
CA ILE A 212 -36.57 -26.08 -13.28
C ILE A 212 -37.24 -27.08 -14.23
N ALA A 213 -36.87 -27.06 -15.51
CA ALA A 213 -37.43 -27.98 -16.51
C ALA A 213 -37.13 -29.46 -16.21
N ASN A 214 -36.03 -29.73 -15.51
CA ASN A 214 -35.60 -31.08 -15.14
C ASN A 214 -35.88 -31.41 -13.66
N ALA A 215 -36.65 -30.59 -12.94
CA ALA A 215 -36.86 -30.73 -11.50
C ALA A 215 -37.41 -32.12 -11.09
N ASP A 216 -38.21 -32.77 -11.94
CA ASP A 216 -38.76 -34.12 -11.70
C ASP A 216 -37.70 -35.23 -11.73
N SER A 217 -36.59 -35.01 -12.46
CA SER A 217 -35.48 -35.96 -12.56
C SER A 217 -34.58 -35.95 -11.32
N ILE A 218 -34.61 -34.86 -10.54
CA ILE A 218 -33.78 -34.68 -9.35
C ILE A 218 -34.43 -35.43 -8.17
N LYS A 219 -33.78 -36.52 -7.76
CA LYS A 219 -34.27 -37.43 -6.71
C LYS A 219 -33.79 -37.01 -5.31
N GLY A 220 -34.43 -37.58 -4.29
CA GLY A 220 -34.06 -37.39 -2.89
C GLY A 220 -34.59 -36.09 -2.28
N LYS A 221 -34.18 -35.81 -1.03
CA LYS A 221 -34.77 -34.72 -0.24
C LYS A 221 -34.53 -33.34 -0.83
N VAL A 222 -33.38 -33.13 -1.48
CA VAL A 222 -33.06 -31.88 -2.17
C VAL A 222 -33.93 -31.64 -3.40
N GLY A 223 -34.32 -32.70 -4.13
CA GLY A 223 -35.25 -32.59 -5.26
C GLY A 223 -36.69 -32.32 -4.83
N GLU A 224 -37.12 -32.88 -3.70
CA GLU A 224 -38.41 -32.52 -3.07
C GLU A 224 -38.44 -31.04 -2.69
N ASN A 225 -37.36 -30.54 -2.06
CA ASN A 225 -37.25 -29.14 -1.68
C ASN A 225 -37.23 -28.22 -2.91
N LEU A 226 -36.53 -28.60 -3.98
CA LEU A 226 -36.53 -27.85 -5.24
C LEU A 226 -37.96 -27.73 -5.80
N ARG A 227 -38.69 -28.84 -5.94
CA ARG A 227 -40.07 -28.85 -6.44
C ARG A 227 -41.01 -28.01 -5.58
N ALA A 228 -40.82 -28.03 -4.26
CA ALA A 228 -41.61 -27.21 -3.33
C ALA A 228 -41.30 -25.70 -3.44
N THR A 229 -40.09 -25.32 -3.88
CA THR A 229 -39.62 -23.93 -3.94
C THR A 229 -39.78 -23.32 -5.35
N LEU A 230 -40.19 -24.10 -6.36
CA LEU A 230 -40.34 -23.64 -7.75
C LEU A 230 -41.11 -22.30 -7.91
N PRO A 231 -42.25 -22.07 -7.22
CA PRO A 231 -42.98 -20.81 -7.36
C PRO A 231 -42.21 -19.59 -6.84
N GLN A 232 -41.27 -19.81 -5.91
CA GLN A 232 -40.50 -18.77 -5.24
C GLN A 232 -39.19 -18.47 -5.96
N LEU A 233 -38.62 -19.42 -6.71
CA LEU A 233 -37.35 -19.24 -7.42
C LEU A 233 -37.37 -18.11 -8.45
N GLY A 234 -38.52 -17.85 -9.08
CA GLY A 234 -38.69 -16.69 -9.96
C GLY A 234 -38.49 -15.37 -9.21
N ILE A 235 -39.07 -15.27 -8.02
CA ILE A 235 -38.92 -14.10 -7.13
C ILE A 235 -37.47 -13.98 -6.67
N SER A 236 -36.84 -15.07 -6.22
CA SER A 236 -35.44 -15.06 -5.78
C SER A 236 -34.49 -14.62 -6.89
N ARG A 237 -34.73 -15.08 -8.13
CA ARG A 237 -33.97 -14.65 -9.32
C ARG A 237 -34.12 -13.16 -9.56
N GLU A 238 -35.35 -12.63 -9.48
CA GLU A 238 -35.61 -11.20 -9.67
C GLU A 238 -34.95 -10.34 -8.58
N LEU A 239 -34.99 -10.78 -7.31
CA LEU A 239 -34.37 -10.07 -6.20
C LEU A 239 -32.85 -9.95 -6.31
N VAL A 240 -32.14 -11.00 -6.75
CA VAL A 240 -30.66 -11.01 -6.86
C VAL A 240 -30.14 -10.46 -8.19
N THR A 241 -31.04 -10.21 -9.16
CA THR A 241 -30.65 -9.63 -10.45
C THR A 241 -30.41 -8.14 -10.28
N ILE A 242 -29.22 -7.67 -10.65
CA ILE A 242 -28.90 -6.24 -10.71
C ILE A 242 -29.55 -5.65 -11.96
N LYS A 243 -30.36 -4.61 -11.77
CA LYS A 243 -31.01 -3.89 -12.86
C LYS A 243 -29.98 -3.02 -13.59
N CYS A 244 -29.95 -3.11 -14.93
CA CYS A 244 -28.94 -2.43 -15.77
C CYS A 244 -29.53 -1.36 -16.71
N ASP A 245 -30.79 -0.97 -16.50
CA ASP A 245 -31.56 -0.03 -17.31
C ASP A 245 -32.25 1.05 -16.46
N VAL A 246 -31.63 1.44 -15.33
CA VAL A 246 -32.11 2.55 -14.51
C VAL A 246 -32.04 3.85 -15.33
N PRO A 247 -33.10 4.69 -15.36
CA PRO A 247 -33.01 6.01 -15.97
C PRO A 247 -32.05 6.90 -15.17
N LEU A 248 -30.91 7.27 -15.76
CA LEU A 248 -29.88 8.11 -15.14
C LEU A 248 -29.80 9.48 -15.83
N GLU A 249 -29.59 10.54 -15.05
CA GLU A 249 -29.39 11.90 -15.58
C GLU A 249 -28.00 12.10 -16.22
N ARG A 250 -27.02 11.28 -15.81
CA ARG A 250 -25.64 11.32 -16.28
C ARG A 250 -25.26 10.01 -16.93
N THR A 251 -24.45 10.10 -17.97
CA THR A 251 -23.84 8.95 -18.64
C THR A 251 -22.42 8.71 -18.11
N PRO A 252 -21.83 7.53 -18.34
CA PRO A 252 -20.43 7.25 -17.99
C PRO A 252 -19.41 8.31 -18.42
N LEU A 253 -19.61 8.93 -19.59
CA LEU A 253 -18.69 9.92 -20.13
C LEU A 253 -18.79 11.29 -19.42
N ASP A 254 -19.85 11.51 -18.66
CA ASP A 254 -20.05 12.73 -17.86
C ASP A 254 -19.40 12.62 -16.46
N LEU A 255 -18.82 11.47 -16.12
CA LEU A 255 -18.28 11.16 -14.78
C LEU A 255 -16.80 11.51 -14.65
N THR A 256 -16.40 12.68 -15.13
CA THR A 256 -15.03 13.18 -14.97
C THR A 256 -14.86 13.83 -13.60
N CYS A 257 -13.72 13.54 -12.95
CA CYS A 257 -13.33 14.25 -11.74
C CYS A 257 -13.10 15.72 -12.05
N GLN A 258 -13.72 16.59 -11.24
CA GLN A 258 -13.49 18.02 -11.29
C GLN A 258 -12.29 18.40 -10.42
N GLU A 259 -11.78 19.62 -10.59
CA GLU A 259 -10.76 20.15 -9.69
C GLU A 259 -11.31 20.22 -8.24
N PRO A 260 -10.51 19.81 -7.24
CA PRO A 260 -10.93 19.88 -5.84
C PRO A 260 -11.24 21.31 -5.39
N ASP A 261 -12.33 21.49 -4.65
CA ASP A 261 -12.70 22.76 -4.01
C ASP A 261 -11.89 22.94 -2.71
N THR A 262 -10.73 23.59 -2.84
CA THR A 262 -9.76 23.74 -1.75
C THR A 262 -10.31 24.51 -0.54
N GLU A 263 -11.12 25.55 -0.76
CA GLU A 263 -11.72 26.34 0.33
C GLU A 263 -12.76 25.52 1.10
N ARG A 264 -13.58 24.75 0.38
CA ARG A 264 -14.55 23.85 1.00
C ARG A 264 -13.87 22.69 1.72
N LEU A 265 -12.83 22.11 1.14
CA LEU A 265 -12.01 21.06 1.78
C LEU A 265 -11.36 21.56 3.07
N LYS A 266 -10.79 22.77 3.05
CA LYS A 266 -10.21 23.41 4.24
C LYS A 266 -11.23 23.56 5.36
N SER A 267 -12.43 24.02 5.02
CA SER A 267 -13.54 24.16 5.98
C SER A 267 -13.98 22.81 6.56
N LEU A 268 -14.15 21.79 5.71
CA LEU A 268 -14.58 20.45 6.13
C LEU A 268 -13.51 19.73 6.97
N TYR A 269 -12.24 19.78 6.58
CA TYR A 269 -11.14 19.19 7.35
C TYR A 269 -10.97 19.86 8.71
N THR A 270 -11.20 21.17 8.79
CA THR A 270 -11.20 21.89 10.08
C THR A 270 -12.37 21.43 10.95
N GLN A 271 -13.58 21.36 10.39
CA GLN A 271 -14.78 20.95 11.13
C GLN A 271 -14.68 19.51 11.67
N LEU A 272 -14.11 18.61 10.86
CA LEU A 272 -13.95 17.17 11.16
C LEU A 272 -12.63 16.86 11.89
N GLU A 273 -11.80 17.87 12.15
CA GLU A 273 -10.52 17.78 12.84
C GLU A 273 -9.48 16.86 12.15
N PHE A 274 -9.54 16.76 10.81
CA PHE A 274 -8.57 16.03 9.99
C PHE A 274 -7.29 16.85 9.76
N LYS A 275 -6.56 17.12 10.85
CA LYS A 275 -5.41 18.04 10.91
C LYS A 275 -4.30 17.72 9.91
N SER A 276 -3.99 16.44 9.69
CA SER A 276 -2.96 16.02 8.74
C SER A 276 -3.31 16.39 7.29
N TRP A 277 -4.57 16.18 6.90
CA TRP A 277 -5.06 16.51 5.56
C TRP A 277 -5.27 18.02 5.39
N LEU A 278 -5.61 18.72 6.47
CA LEU A 278 -5.66 20.18 6.49
C LEU A 278 -4.27 20.79 6.25
N SER A 279 -3.22 20.30 6.95
CA SER A 279 -1.84 20.78 6.75
C SER A 279 -1.39 20.57 5.31
N ALA A 280 -1.54 19.33 4.80
CA ALA A 280 -1.16 19.00 3.43
C ALA A 280 -1.89 19.86 2.39
N LEU A 281 -3.17 20.16 2.59
CA LEU A 281 -3.94 21.02 1.70
C LEU A 281 -3.45 22.47 1.73
N LEU A 282 -3.13 23.00 2.91
CA LEU A 282 -2.63 24.37 3.06
C LEU A 282 -1.26 24.54 2.39
N GLU A 283 -0.37 23.57 2.56
CA GLU A 283 0.93 23.53 1.89
C GLU A 283 0.78 23.54 0.36
N MET A 284 -0.13 22.70 -0.19
CA MET A 284 -0.40 22.68 -1.63
C MET A 284 -0.97 24.01 -2.15
N VAL A 285 -1.85 24.67 -1.39
CA VAL A 285 -2.43 25.97 -1.78
C VAL A 285 -1.38 27.09 -1.71
N GLU A 286 -0.50 27.08 -0.71
CA GLU A 286 0.61 28.04 -0.61
C GLU A 286 1.60 27.88 -1.77
N MET A 287 1.90 26.64 -2.18
CA MET A 287 2.72 26.36 -3.36
C MET A 287 2.06 26.85 -4.67
N ALA A 288 0.75 26.62 -4.84
CA ALA A 288 0.03 27.03 -6.05
C ALA A 288 -0.18 28.56 -6.15
N ALA A 289 -0.35 29.25 -5.02
CA ALA A 289 -0.46 30.72 -4.98
C ALA A 289 0.86 31.43 -5.34
N GLY A 290 2.00 30.73 -5.26
CA GLY A 290 3.32 31.23 -5.64
C GLY A 290 3.60 31.32 -7.15
N GLU A 291 2.75 30.74 -8.01
CA GLU A 291 3.03 30.60 -9.47
C GLU A 291 2.46 31.74 -10.36
N GLY A 292 1.92 32.82 -9.78
CA GLY A 292 1.33 33.95 -10.54
C GLY A 292 2.31 35.00 -11.08
N GLY A 293 3.62 34.87 -10.85
CA GLY A 293 4.64 35.79 -11.35
C GLY A 293 5.48 35.16 -12.45
N SER A 294 5.51 35.75 -13.66
CA SER A 294 6.52 35.41 -14.66
C SER A 294 7.91 35.38 -14.01
N PRO A 295 8.74 34.34 -14.25
CA PRO A 295 10.03 34.23 -13.59
C PRO A 295 10.97 35.32 -14.14
N SER A 296 11.06 36.44 -13.42
CA SER A 296 12.30 37.20 -13.46
C SER A 296 13.35 36.32 -12.82
N SER A 297 14.42 36.09 -13.57
CA SER A 297 15.54 35.20 -13.32
C SER A 297 16.40 35.56 -12.10
N THR A 298 15.80 35.64 -10.92
CA THR A 298 16.47 35.82 -9.62
C THR A 298 15.50 35.38 -8.53
N ASP A 299 15.93 34.48 -7.66
CA ASP A 299 15.26 33.97 -6.44
C ASP A 299 14.50 32.63 -6.55
N ALA A 300 14.88 31.76 -7.50
CA ALA A 300 14.69 30.31 -7.39
C ALA A 300 15.80 29.62 -6.55
N ASP A 301 16.30 30.31 -5.54
CA ASP A 301 17.43 29.87 -4.71
C ASP A 301 17.12 30.16 -3.24
N LYS A 302 16.14 29.44 -2.67
CA LYS A 302 15.90 29.39 -1.22
C LYS A 302 15.01 28.26 -0.70
N THR A 303 15.04 27.09 -1.34
CA THR A 303 14.89 25.79 -0.65
C THR A 303 15.59 24.67 -1.42
N ALA A 304 16.74 24.99 -2.02
CA ALA A 304 17.70 23.98 -2.41
C ALA A 304 18.19 23.28 -1.13
N ALA A 305 18.27 21.96 -1.16
CA ALA A 305 19.09 21.20 -0.24
C ALA A 305 20.43 21.94 -0.07
N ARG A 306 20.77 22.34 1.17
CA ARG A 306 22.14 22.72 1.47
C ARG A 306 22.99 21.51 1.09
N GLY A 307 23.79 21.67 0.04
CA GLY A 307 24.29 20.57 -0.77
C GLY A 307 24.99 19.47 0.00
N ALA A 308 24.75 18.22 -0.41
CA ALA A 308 25.49 17.04 0.01
C ALA A 308 27.00 17.30 -0.01
N GLU A 309 27.66 17.15 1.13
CA GLU A 309 29.11 17.32 1.21
C GLU A 309 29.82 16.00 0.87
N ILE A 310 30.65 16.00 -0.18
CA ILE A 310 31.51 14.87 -0.52
C ILE A 310 32.87 15.08 0.15
N ILE A 311 33.22 14.20 1.07
CA ILE A 311 34.42 14.31 1.91
C ILE A 311 35.57 13.50 1.29
N LEU A 312 36.54 14.19 0.68
CA LEU A 312 37.70 13.56 0.02
C LEU A 312 39.01 13.70 0.81
N ASP A 313 39.03 14.55 1.84
CA ASP A 313 40.22 14.86 2.61
C ASP A 313 40.01 14.67 4.12
N GLN A 314 41.13 14.48 4.83
CA GLN A 314 41.13 14.14 6.25
C GLN A 314 40.64 15.31 7.12
N GLU A 315 40.90 16.56 6.72
CA GLU A 315 40.52 17.75 7.49
C GLU A 315 39.00 17.89 7.56
N ARG A 316 38.33 17.71 6.42
CA ARG A 316 36.86 17.69 6.35
C ARG A 316 36.26 16.50 7.09
N PHE A 317 36.89 15.32 7.00
CA PHE A 317 36.43 14.14 7.74
C PHE A 317 36.53 14.32 9.26
N ASP A 318 37.63 14.89 9.75
CA ASP A 318 37.82 15.16 11.19
C ASP A 318 36.80 16.17 11.72
N LEU A 319 36.44 17.19 10.93
CA LEU A 319 35.37 18.12 11.27
C LEU A 319 34.02 17.40 11.42
N TRP A 320 33.70 16.50 10.50
CA TRP A 320 32.47 15.72 10.56
C TRP A 320 32.45 14.73 11.71
N LEU A 321 33.57 14.08 12.03
CA LEU A 321 33.67 13.24 13.22
C LEU A 321 33.34 14.02 14.49
N GLU A 322 33.78 15.26 14.59
CA GLU A 322 33.47 16.12 15.74
C GLU A 322 31.99 16.52 15.78
N ARG A 323 31.40 16.86 14.63
CA ARG A 323 29.95 17.11 14.52
C ARG A 323 29.13 15.90 14.97
N LEU A 324 29.50 14.72 14.49
CA LEU A 324 28.87 13.47 14.91
C LEU A 324 29.00 13.32 16.42
N ARG A 325 30.20 13.49 17.00
CA ARG A 325 30.45 13.45 18.46
C ARG A 325 29.54 14.37 19.27
N GLN A 326 29.27 15.57 18.77
CA GLN A 326 28.47 16.56 19.47
C GLN A 326 26.95 16.37 19.27
N ALA A 327 26.54 15.70 18.20
CA ALA A 327 25.14 15.46 17.92
C ALA A 327 24.52 14.50 18.96
N PRO A 328 23.29 14.77 19.44
CA PRO A 328 22.58 13.88 20.37
C PRO A 328 22.20 12.55 19.71
N LEU A 329 21.91 12.58 18.40
CA LEU A 329 21.70 11.45 17.52
C LEU A 329 22.20 11.81 16.12
N PHE A 330 22.50 10.81 15.30
CA PHE A 330 22.85 10.99 13.90
C PHE A 330 22.30 9.82 13.08
N SER A 331 22.00 10.07 11.80
CA SER A 331 21.71 8.98 10.86
C SER A 331 23.00 8.42 10.28
N PHE A 332 22.99 7.13 9.95
CA PHE A 332 24.13 6.43 9.36
C PHE A 332 23.64 5.45 8.30
N ASP A 333 24.33 5.42 7.17
CA ASP A 333 24.06 4.51 6.06
C ASP A 333 25.37 4.05 5.38
N THR A 334 25.34 2.84 4.80
CA THR A 334 26.45 2.25 4.07
C THR A 334 26.14 2.01 2.61
N GLU A 335 27.04 2.50 1.76
CA GLU A 335 27.01 2.24 0.33
C GLU A 335 27.96 1.11 -0.03
N THR A 336 27.51 0.13 -0.81
CA THR A 336 28.27 -1.11 -1.03
C THR A 336 28.33 -1.55 -2.50
N THR A 337 29.20 -2.52 -2.79
CA THR A 337 29.32 -3.13 -4.12
C THR A 337 28.11 -4.01 -4.51
N GLY A 338 27.21 -4.34 -3.58
CA GLY A 338 26.02 -5.15 -3.86
C GLY A 338 25.21 -5.55 -2.62
N LEU A 339 24.10 -6.25 -2.82
CA LEU A 339 23.13 -6.55 -1.75
C LEU A 339 23.45 -7.79 -0.91
N ASP A 340 24.45 -8.59 -1.29
CA ASP A 340 24.86 -9.76 -0.51
C ASP A 340 25.81 -9.35 0.62
N VAL A 341 25.28 -9.29 1.84
CA VAL A 341 26.01 -8.94 3.07
C VAL A 341 27.21 -9.85 3.39
N LEU A 342 27.33 -11.03 2.77
CA LEU A 342 28.46 -11.95 2.98
C LEU A 342 29.60 -11.74 1.98
N SER A 343 29.40 -10.98 0.91
CA SER A 343 30.43 -10.74 -0.11
C SER A 343 30.64 -9.27 -0.45
N ALA A 344 29.65 -8.41 -0.21
CA ALA A 344 29.71 -6.99 -0.50
C ALA A 344 30.81 -6.27 0.31
N GLU A 345 31.33 -5.21 -0.29
CA GLU A 345 32.35 -4.33 0.30
C GLU A 345 31.81 -2.91 0.42
N ILE A 346 32.23 -2.19 1.47
CA ILE A 346 31.89 -0.77 1.66
C ILE A 346 32.58 0.07 0.59
N VAL A 347 31.79 0.83 -0.15
CA VAL A 347 32.20 1.80 -1.16
C VAL A 347 32.21 3.21 -0.58
N GLY A 348 31.31 3.49 0.36
CA GLY A 348 31.29 4.72 1.13
C GLY A 348 30.35 4.64 2.31
N VAL A 349 30.39 5.67 3.15
CA VAL A 349 29.48 5.83 4.29
C VAL A 349 28.89 7.22 4.25
N SER A 350 27.62 7.33 4.61
CA SER A 350 26.94 8.62 4.73
C SER A 350 26.39 8.79 6.13
N PHE A 351 26.26 10.05 6.53
CA PHE A 351 25.70 10.40 7.83
C PHE A 351 25.07 11.79 7.79
N ALA A 352 24.04 11.98 8.61
CA ALA A 352 23.38 13.26 8.77
C ALA A 352 23.15 13.63 10.23
N VAL A 353 23.15 14.94 10.51
CA VAL A 353 22.91 15.52 11.83
C VAL A 353 21.93 16.67 11.75
N ALA A 354 21.15 16.87 12.82
CA ALA A 354 20.34 18.06 12.99
C ALA A 354 21.23 19.28 13.30
N CYS A 355 21.00 20.41 12.64
CA CYS A 355 21.66 21.66 13.04
C CYS A 355 20.95 22.29 14.24
N PRO A 356 21.69 22.80 15.25
CA PRO A 356 21.14 23.68 16.26
C PRO A 356 20.58 24.97 15.63
N ALA A 357 19.51 25.53 16.20
CA ALA A 357 18.98 26.82 15.76
C ALA A 357 19.99 27.95 16.04
N GLU A 358 20.15 28.88 15.10
CA GLU A 358 21.08 30.04 15.21
C GLU A 358 20.85 30.93 16.45
N SER A 359 19.72 30.80 17.16
CA SER A 359 19.44 31.56 18.40
C SER A 359 20.24 31.10 19.62
N ASP A 360 20.78 29.88 19.62
CA ASP A 360 21.45 29.31 20.81
C ASP A 360 22.96 29.57 20.83
N ALA A 361 23.54 30.00 19.70
CA ALA A 361 24.96 30.35 19.60
C ALA A 361 25.32 31.69 20.27
N LEU A 362 24.33 32.51 20.67
CA LEU A 362 24.55 33.85 21.22
C LEU A 362 24.38 33.97 22.76
N ASN A 363 23.97 32.92 23.46
CA ASN A 363 23.70 32.98 24.91
C ASN A 363 24.56 32.02 25.76
N GLY A 364 25.81 31.77 25.35
CA GLY A 364 26.72 30.84 26.03
C GLY A 364 27.88 31.50 26.80
N VAL A 365 27.64 32.52 27.63
CA VAL A 365 28.60 32.94 28.65
C VAL A 365 27.92 33.05 30.01
N GLY A 366 28.13 32.06 30.88
CA GLY A 366 28.05 32.25 32.32
C GLY A 366 27.37 31.15 33.14
N ALA A 367 28.15 30.64 34.10
CA ALA A 367 27.75 30.09 35.41
C ALA A 367 27.48 28.57 35.55
N THR A 368 28.53 27.91 36.00
CA THR A 368 28.65 26.78 36.95
C THR A 368 27.44 26.44 37.83
N GLY A 369 27.15 25.14 37.96
CA GLY A 369 26.38 24.57 39.07
C GLY A 369 26.12 23.07 38.88
N LEU A 370 26.65 22.24 39.78
CA LEU A 370 26.46 20.79 39.85
C LEU A 370 25.04 20.45 40.33
N GLU A 371 24.33 19.55 39.63
CA GLU A 371 23.41 18.58 40.22
C GLU A 371 23.06 17.47 39.23
N GLN A 372 23.13 16.22 39.71
CA GLN A 372 22.80 15.00 38.97
C GLN A 372 21.28 14.89 38.78
N SER A 373 20.82 14.82 37.54
CA SER A 373 19.48 14.33 37.19
C SER A 373 19.51 13.74 35.77
N GLU A 374 18.66 12.74 35.55
CA GLU A 374 18.51 11.88 34.37
C GLU A 374 18.56 12.65 33.03
N PRO A 375 19.03 12.03 31.92
CA PRO A 375 19.10 12.72 30.64
C PRO A 375 17.69 13.11 30.16
N PRO A 376 17.42 14.40 29.87
CA PRO A 376 16.10 14.85 29.47
C PRO A 376 15.86 14.52 27.99
N VAL A 377 14.98 13.56 27.70
CA VAL A 377 14.37 13.36 26.37
C VAL A 377 13.01 14.07 26.33
N GLU A 378 12.98 15.32 26.78
CA GLU A 378 11.76 16.11 26.88
C GLU A 378 12.01 17.56 26.44
N GLN A 379 12.17 17.76 25.13
CA GLN A 379 11.78 18.95 24.36
C GLN A 379 12.35 18.88 22.94
N ALA A 380 11.57 18.31 22.01
CA ALA A 380 11.70 18.57 20.58
C ALA A 380 10.30 18.50 19.94
N ALA A 381 9.39 19.37 20.39
CA ALA A 381 8.14 19.66 19.71
C ALA A 381 8.31 20.79 18.67
N GLY A 382 9.52 20.93 18.12
CA GLY A 382 9.83 21.77 16.98
C GLY A 382 10.61 20.90 16.00
N GLY A 383 10.05 20.62 14.82
CA GLY A 383 10.72 19.80 13.82
C GLY A 383 12.12 20.35 13.50
N ILE A 384 13.05 19.45 13.16
CA ILE A 384 14.39 19.85 12.73
C ILE A 384 14.25 20.89 11.61
N ARG A 385 14.79 22.10 11.85
CA ARG A 385 14.71 23.22 10.89
C ARG A 385 15.71 23.07 9.75
N SER A 386 16.80 22.33 9.94
CA SER A 386 17.75 21.96 8.89
C SER A 386 18.59 20.74 9.27
N ILE A 387 18.74 19.82 8.32
CA ILE A 387 19.62 18.65 8.38
C ILE A 387 20.84 18.92 7.51
N GLU A 388 22.04 18.61 8.02
CA GLU A 388 23.25 18.55 7.22
C GLU A 388 23.65 17.10 7.02
N ALA A 389 24.02 16.73 5.79
CA ALA A 389 24.47 15.38 5.46
C ALA A 389 25.77 15.40 4.64
N ALA A 390 26.55 14.34 4.82
CA ALA A 390 27.78 14.13 4.09
C ALA A 390 27.96 12.68 3.66
N TYR A 391 28.75 12.51 2.61
CA TYR A 391 29.17 11.23 2.07
C TYR A 391 30.70 11.13 2.05
N VAL A 392 31.23 10.06 2.62
CA VAL A 392 32.66 9.72 2.61
C VAL A 392 32.88 8.55 1.65
N PRO A 393 33.32 8.80 0.41
CA PRO A 393 33.72 7.75 -0.51
C PRO A 393 35.06 7.11 -0.07
N VAL A 394 35.12 5.77 -0.10
CA VAL A 394 36.29 4.98 0.31
C VAL A 394 36.61 3.79 -0.62
N GLY A 395 35.86 3.63 -1.71
CA GLY A 395 35.94 2.45 -2.58
C GLY A 395 35.40 2.64 -3.98
N HIS A 396 35.25 3.89 -4.46
CA HIS A 396 34.94 4.15 -5.86
C HIS A 396 36.15 3.89 -6.76
N ASP A 397 35.98 3.11 -7.82
CA ASP A 397 37.05 2.63 -8.71
C ASP A 397 36.68 2.75 -10.21
N TYR A 398 35.76 3.67 -10.55
CA TYR A 398 35.50 4.03 -11.94
C TYR A 398 36.70 4.76 -12.58
N PRO A 399 36.84 4.71 -13.92
CA PRO A 399 37.88 5.45 -14.62
C PRO A 399 37.82 6.96 -14.32
N GLY A 400 38.87 7.50 -13.69
CA GLY A 400 38.93 8.91 -13.31
C GLY A 400 38.41 9.24 -11.92
N ALA A 401 38.08 8.23 -11.09
CA ALA A 401 37.72 8.45 -9.69
C ALA A 401 38.83 9.24 -8.96
N PRO A 402 38.46 10.28 -8.18
CA PRO A 402 39.44 11.06 -7.44
C PRO A 402 40.04 10.25 -6.29
N ASN A 403 41.14 10.77 -5.73
CA ASN A 403 41.72 10.21 -4.51
C ASN A 403 40.70 10.27 -3.37
N GLN A 404 40.56 9.15 -2.67
CA GLN A 404 39.62 8.95 -1.56
C GLN A 404 40.39 8.65 -0.29
N LEU A 405 39.73 8.80 0.85
CA LEU A 405 40.27 8.36 2.13
C LEU A 405 40.38 6.83 2.17
N LEU A 406 41.36 6.32 2.92
CA LEU A 406 41.53 4.88 3.10
C LEU A 406 40.35 4.33 3.91
N ARG A 407 39.65 3.34 3.35
CA ARG A 407 38.51 2.64 3.97
C ARG A 407 38.78 2.25 5.42
N ASP A 408 39.86 1.54 5.66
CA ASP A 408 40.20 1.08 7.02
C ASP A 408 40.41 2.25 7.99
N SER A 409 41.03 3.34 7.54
CA SER A 409 41.24 4.54 8.37
C SER A 409 39.92 5.23 8.73
N VAL A 410 39.02 5.37 7.76
CA VAL A 410 37.67 5.95 7.99
C VAL A 410 36.86 5.08 8.95
N LEU A 411 36.83 3.77 8.72
CA LEU A 411 36.09 2.83 9.56
C LEU A 411 36.67 2.74 10.99
N ILE A 412 38.00 2.74 11.15
CA ILE A 412 38.66 2.79 12.46
C ILE A 412 38.28 4.07 13.22
N ALA A 413 38.19 5.21 12.52
CA ALA A 413 37.83 6.48 13.14
C ALA A 413 36.35 6.58 13.53
N LEU A 414 35.45 5.96 12.75
CA LEU A 414 34.01 5.87 13.04
C LEU A 414 33.68 4.81 14.10
N ARG A 415 34.50 3.76 14.23
CA ARG A 415 34.25 2.64 15.14
C ARG A 415 33.89 3.08 16.57
N PRO A 416 34.63 3.98 17.24
CA PRO A 416 34.27 4.45 18.57
C PRO A 416 32.86 5.03 18.65
N LEU A 417 32.39 5.73 17.62
CA LEU A 417 31.03 6.29 17.59
C LEU A 417 29.96 5.20 17.36
N LEU A 418 30.25 4.24 16.48
CA LEU A 418 29.31 3.19 16.10
C LEU A 418 29.14 2.12 17.21
N GLU A 419 30.22 1.80 17.94
CA GLU A 419 30.21 0.79 19.02
C GLU A 419 29.85 1.36 20.41
N ASP A 420 29.70 2.68 20.55
CA ASP A 420 29.40 3.31 21.83
C ASP A 420 27.93 3.07 22.26
N PRO A 421 27.68 2.46 23.44
CA PRO A 421 26.34 2.15 23.92
C PRO A 421 25.51 3.38 24.30
N ASP A 422 26.14 4.53 24.57
CA ASP A 422 25.46 5.74 25.01
C ASP A 422 25.04 6.65 23.84
N ARG A 423 25.32 6.22 22.60
CA ARG A 423 25.12 7.02 21.39
C ARG A 423 23.94 6.50 20.61
N VAL A 424 23.06 7.41 20.22
CA VAL A 424 21.85 7.11 19.45
C VAL A 424 22.16 7.15 17.95
N LYS A 425 21.80 6.10 17.22
CA LYS A 425 21.94 6.02 15.76
C LYS A 425 20.59 5.77 15.12
N VAL A 426 20.36 6.41 13.99
CA VAL A 426 19.18 6.22 13.14
C VAL A 426 19.63 5.62 11.81
N GLY A 427 18.91 4.64 11.29
CA GLY A 427 19.15 4.12 9.95
C GLY A 427 17.85 3.68 9.29
N GLN A 428 17.93 3.31 8.02
CA GLN A 428 16.83 2.69 7.28
C GLN A 428 17.30 1.27 6.93
N ASN A 429 16.67 0.23 7.48
CA ASN A 429 17.12 -1.17 7.34
C ASN A 429 18.52 -1.43 7.94
N LEU A 430 18.74 -0.98 9.18
CA LEU A 430 19.99 -1.09 9.95
C LEU A 430 20.55 -2.52 10.02
N LYS A 431 19.70 -3.55 9.93
CA LYS A 431 20.15 -4.95 9.90
C LYS A 431 21.18 -5.18 8.79
N TYR A 432 21.04 -4.50 7.64
CA TYR A 432 21.99 -4.59 6.54
C TYR A 432 23.32 -3.94 6.91
N ASP A 433 23.31 -2.68 7.37
CA ASP A 433 24.52 -1.94 7.77
C ASP A 433 25.29 -2.66 8.88
N MET A 434 24.58 -3.20 9.87
CA MET A 434 25.18 -3.99 10.95
C MET A 434 25.94 -5.21 10.42
N GLN A 435 25.39 -5.92 9.43
CA GLN A 435 26.04 -7.08 8.85
C GLN A 435 27.26 -6.70 8.01
N ILE A 436 27.16 -5.61 7.25
CA ILE A 436 28.28 -5.05 6.46
C ILE A 436 29.41 -4.60 7.38
N LEU A 437 29.13 -3.79 8.40
CA LEU A 437 30.11 -3.32 9.39
C LEU A 437 30.78 -4.46 10.14
N ALA A 438 30.05 -5.54 10.45
CA ALA A 438 30.59 -6.70 11.13
C ALA A 438 31.67 -7.44 10.29
N ARG A 439 31.70 -7.27 8.97
CA ARG A 439 32.81 -7.75 8.10
C ARG A 439 34.12 -7.01 8.38
N TYR A 440 34.02 -5.75 8.80
CA TYR A 440 35.14 -4.88 9.13
C TYR A 440 35.43 -4.86 10.63
N GLY A 441 34.85 -5.81 11.40
CA GLY A 441 35.10 -5.95 12.83
C GLY A 441 34.48 -4.85 13.69
N ILE A 442 33.47 -4.15 13.19
CA ILE A 442 32.70 -3.12 13.89
C ILE A 442 31.35 -3.69 14.30
N ARG A 443 31.01 -3.61 15.59
CA ARG A 443 29.70 -4.04 16.10
C ARG A 443 28.88 -2.84 16.54
N MET A 444 27.96 -2.41 15.69
CA MET A 444 27.04 -1.32 16.02
C MET A 444 26.28 -1.63 17.32
N ALA A 445 26.25 -0.68 18.24
CA ALA A 445 25.65 -0.82 19.57
C ALA A 445 24.91 0.47 19.98
N GLY A 446 24.32 0.47 21.17
CA GLY A 446 23.60 1.61 21.75
C GLY A 446 22.12 1.65 21.35
N THR A 447 21.48 2.79 21.56
CA THR A 447 20.08 2.99 21.15
C THR A 447 20.01 3.14 19.63
N LEU A 448 19.26 2.26 19.00
CA LEU A 448 19.11 2.20 17.55
C LEU A 448 17.67 2.51 17.17
N PHE A 449 17.50 3.27 16.09
CA PHE A 449 16.23 3.54 15.46
C PHE A 449 16.29 3.12 14.00
N ASP A 450 15.34 2.28 13.57
CA ASP A 450 15.19 1.88 12.18
C ASP A 450 13.87 2.44 11.63
N THR A 451 13.95 3.39 10.69
CA THR A 451 12.78 4.07 10.12
C THR A 451 11.84 3.14 9.36
N MET A 452 12.34 2.02 8.82
CA MET A 452 11.50 0.98 8.23
C MET A 452 10.64 0.32 9.31
N LEU A 453 11.23 0.01 10.47
CA LEU A 453 10.52 -0.58 11.61
C LEU A 453 9.60 0.43 12.31
N GLU A 454 9.99 1.69 12.42
CA GLU A 454 9.13 2.76 12.92
C GLU A 454 7.86 2.87 12.06
N SER A 455 8.01 2.89 10.74
CA SER A 455 6.85 2.91 9.85
C SER A 455 6.04 1.63 9.92
N TYR A 456 6.67 0.46 10.04
CA TYR A 456 5.96 -0.83 10.13
C TYR A 456 5.11 -0.92 11.40
N ILE A 457 5.67 -0.51 12.54
CA ILE A 457 4.94 -0.48 13.80
C ILE A 457 3.79 0.53 13.74
N LEU A 458 3.99 1.69 13.11
CA LEU A 458 2.97 2.71 12.99
C LEU A 458 1.79 2.27 12.09
N ASP A 459 2.08 1.53 11.02
CA ASP A 459 1.11 1.14 9.99
C ASP A 459 1.51 -0.19 9.31
N SER A 460 1.27 -1.31 9.97
CA SER A 460 1.71 -2.64 9.50
C SER A 460 0.94 -3.18 8.30
N VAL A 461 -0.15 -2.51 7.91
CA VAL A 461 -0.97 -2.85 6.73
C VAL A 461 -0.59 -2.02 5.50
N ALA A 462 0.36 -1.09 5.63
CA ALA A 462 0.91 -0.36 4.50
C ALA A 462 1.56 -1.32 3.50
N SER A 463 1.43 -1.00 2.21
CA SER A 463 1.91 -1.89 1.16
C SER A 463 3.44 -2.02 1.09
N ARG A 464 4.18 -0.96 1.46
CA ARG A 464 5.65 -0.88 1.35
C ARG A 464 6.23 0.06 2.42
N HIS A 465 7.42 -0.29 2.92
CA HIS A 465 8.19 0.49 3.91
C HIS A 465 9.59 0.87 3.41
N ASP A 466 9.82 0.85 2.10
CA ASP A 466 11.07 1.36 1.52
C ASP A 466 11.14 2.90 1.58
N MET A 467 12.37 3.41 1.58
CA MET A 467 12.65 4.83 1.76
C MET A 467 11.93 5.72 0.76
N ASP A 468 11.89 5.38 -0.53
CA ASP A 468 11.21 6.17 -1.56
C ASP A 468 9.72 6.32 -1.24
N THR A 469 9.07 5.22 -0.85
CA THR A 469 7.66 5.22 -0.47
C THR A 469 7.43 6.03 0.81
N LEU A 470 8.30 5.87 1.82
CA LEU A 470 8.18 6.58 3.09
C LEU A 470 8.44 8.08 2.93
N ALA A 471 9.47 8.47 2.20
CA ALA A 471 9.82 9.86 1.93
C ALA A 471 8.68 10.58 1.21
N LEU A 472 8.08 9.95 0.20
CA LEU A 472 6.92 10.51 -0.49
C LEU A 472 5.71 10.64 0.44
N LYS A 473 5.42 9.60 1.24
CA LYS A 473 4.24 9.55 2.13
C LYS A 473 4.33 10.54 3.30
N TYR A 474 5.48 10.62 3.95
CA TYR A 474 5.65 11.32 5.23
C TYR A 474 6.34 12.67 5.11
N LEU A 475 7.15 12.86 4.06
CA LEU A 475 7.91 14.10 3.82
C LEU A 475 7.46 14.84 2.55
N GLY A 476 6.57 14.24 1.73
CA GLY A 476 6.15 14.83 0.45
C GLY A 476 7.27 14.93 -0.59
N ARG A 477 8.38 14.21 -0.38
CA ARG A 477 9.60 14.31 -1.20
C ARG A 477 9.78 13.08 -2.08
N LYS A 478 10.14 13.32 -3.34
CA LYS A 478 10.68 12.28 -4.23
C LYS A 478 12.18 12.20 -4.03
N THR A 479 12.67 11.01 -3.73
CA THR A 479 14.08 10.66 -3.63
C THR A 479 14.67 10.29 -4.99
N THR A 480 15.99 10.40 -5.09
CA THR A 480 16.76 9.92 -6.22
C THR A 480 16.80 8.40 -6.19
N THR A 481 16.37 7.73 -7.26
CA THR A 481 16.38 6.25 -7.28
C THR A 481 17.77 5.71 -7.62
N PHE A 482 18.09 4.52 -7.12
CA PHE A 482 19.33 3.83 -7.51
C PHE A 482 19.43 3.62 -9.03
N GLU A 483 18.31 3.39 -9.72
CA GLU A 483 18.28 3.30 -11.20
C GLU A 483 18.70 4.62 -11.88
N ALA A 484 18.38 5.76 -11.28
CA ALA A 484 18.78 7.06 -11.82
C ALA A 484 20.30 7.27 -11.77
N VAL A 485 20.98 6.74 -10.75
CA VAL A 485 22.44 6.89 -10.59
C VAL A 485 23.25 5.75 -11.20
N ALA A 486 22.78 4.51 -11.09
CA ALA A 486 23.50 3.31 -11.54
C ALA A 486 23.02 2.77 -12.90
N GLY A 487 21.95 3.34 -13.45
CA GLY A 487 21.30 2.88 -14.68
C GLY A 487 20.33 1.71 -14.47
N LYS A 488 19.65 1.31 -15.55
CA LYS A 488 18.61 0.25 -15.50
C LYS A 488 19.18 -1.14 -15.38
N LYS A 489 18.50 -2.02 -14.63
CA LYS A 489 18.70 -3.48 -14.70
C LYS A 489 18.27 -3.98 -16.09
N SER A 490 19.21 -4.11 -17.03
CA SER A 490 18.85 -4.62 -18.37
C SER A 490 18.52 -6.11 -18.36
N THR A 491 17.39 -6.46 -18.97
CA THR A 491 17.04 -7.82 -19.39
C THR A 491 17.43 -8.10 -20.85
N ALA A 492 17.94 -7.11 -21.58
CA ALA A 492 18.42 -7.23 -22.95
C ALA A 492 19.96 -7.11 -23.06
N LYS A 493 20.57 -7.79 -24.05
CA LYS A 493 22.02 -7.79 -24.28
C LYS A 493 22.59 -6.36 -24.42
N GLY A 494 23.36 -5.89 -23.43
CA GLY A 494 24.35 -4.82 -23.64
C GLY A 494 24.58 -3.82 -22.51
N ALA A 495 23.58 -3.48 -21.68
CA ALA A 495 23.75 -2.48 -20.61
C ALA A 495 23.65 -3.15 -19.23
N LYS A 496 24.77 -3.30 -18.52
CA LYS A 496 24.76 -3.81 -17.14
C LYS A 496 24.56 -2.62 -16.20
N GLN A 497 23.60 -2.71 -15.27
CA GLN A 497 23.49 -1.75 -14.17
C GLN A 497 24.85 -1.69 -13.44
N LEU A 498 25.35 -0.48 -13.19
CA LEU A 498 26.62 -0.27 -12.51
C LEU A 498 26.50 -0.74 -11.05
N THR A 499 27.60 -1.27 -10.51
CA THR A 499 27.74 -1.40 -9.05
C THR A 499 28.10 -0.04 -8.47
N PHE A 500 27.79 0.24 -7.21
CA PHE A 500 27.91 1.60 -6.68
C PHE A 500 29.34 2.17 -6.75
N ASN A 501 30.37 1.33 -6.61
CA ASN A 501 31.78 1.71 -6.81
C ASN A 501 32.12 2.24 -8.21
N GLN A 502 31.26 1.97 -9.20
CA GLN A 502 31.42 2.42 -10.58
C GLN A 502 30.59 3.67 -10.89
N VAL A 503 29.83 4.21 -9.93
CA VAL A 503 29.01 5.41 -10.10
C VAL A 503 29.88 6.66 -9.86
N PRO A 504 29.92 7.64 -10.78
CA PRO A 504 30.66 8.89 -10.58
C PRO A 504 30.26 9.63 -9.30
N LEU A 505 31.21 10.25 -8.61
CA LEU A 505 30.96 10.87 -7.29
C LEU A 505 29.98 12.04 -7.37
N GLU A 506 29.90 12.71 -8.51
CA GLU A 506 28.93 13.79 -8.76
C GLU A 506 27.48 13.29 -8.70
N SER A 507 27.25 11.99 -8.92
CA SER A 507 25.95 11.34 -8.77
C SER A 507 25.85 10.55 -7.46
N ALA A 508 26.91 9.81 -7.08
CA ALA A 508 26.91 8.99 -5.87
C ALA A 508 26.85 9.82 -4.58
N GLY A 509 27.54 10.96 -4.54
CA GLY A 509 27.60 11.82 -3.35
C GLY A 509 26.24 12.40 -2.95
N PRO A 510 25.53 13.09 -3.87
CA PRO A 510 24.19 13.59 -3.60
C PRO A 510 23.19 12.49 -3.24
N TYR A 511 23.26 11.34 -3.91
CA TYR A 511 22.42 10.18 -3.61
C TYR A 511 22.65 9.66 -2.18
N ALA A 512 23.89 9.31 -1.83
CA ALA A 512 24.18 8.72 -0.52
C ALA A 512 23.93 9.69 0.64
N ALA A 513 24.19 10.98 0.43
CA ALA A 513 23.89 12.00 1.44
C ALA A 513 22.37 12.27 1.57
N GLU A 514 21.61 12.18 0.47
CA GLU A 514 20.15 12.24 0.50
C GLU A 514 19.58 11.07 1.31
N ASP A 515 20.09 9.85 1.13
CA ASP A 515 19.65 8.66 1.87
C ASP A 515 19.80 8.85 3.39
N ALA A 516 20.95 9.35 3.85
CA ALA A 516 21.19 9.64 5.26
C ALA A 516 20.31 10.79 5.78
N GLU A 517 20.13 11.86 4.99
CA GLU A 517 19.31 13.01 5.38
C GLU A 517 17.83 12.65 5.47
N VAL A 518 17.29 11.97 4.46
CA VAL A 518 15.90 11.49 4.41
C VAL A 518 15.63 10.52 5.56
N THR A 519 16.58 9.64 5.87
CA THR A 519 16.48 8.74 7.03
C THR A 519 16.29 9.53 8.33
N LEU A 520 17.08 10.58 8.55
CA LEU A 520 16.93 11.41 9.74
C LEU A 520 15.60 12.18 9.75
N ALA A 521 15.19 12.73 8.61
CA ALA A 521 13.91 13.42 8.46
C ALA A 521 12.70 12.49 8.68
N LEU A 522 12.80 11.23 8.24
CA LEU A 522 11.77 10.21 8.46
C LEU A 522 11.63 9.89 9.93
N HIS A 523 12.74 9.67 10.65
CA HIS A 523 12.71 9.42 12.09
C HIS A 523 12.02 10.56 12.84
N ASP A 524 12.38 11.80 12.51
CA ASP A 524 11.78 13.01 13.06
C ASP A 524 10.26 13.10 12.85
N ASN A 525 9.76 12.52 11.75
CA ASN A 525 8.33 12.50 11.44
C ASN A 525 7.59 11.29 12.05
N LEU A 526 8.23 10.12 12.06
CA LEU A 526 7.64 8.83 12.42
C LEU A 526 7.69 8.59 13.93
N TRP A 527 8.84 8.82 14.56
CA TRP A 527 9.04 8.48 15.97
C TRP A 527 8.08 9.20 16.92
N PRO A 528 7.78 10.52 16.76
CA PRO A 528 6.77 11.17 17.58
C PRO A 528 5.38 10.50 17.47
N ARG A 529 5.00 10.00 16.29
CA ARG A 529 3.72 9.33 16.06
C ARG A 529 3.68 7.94 16.69
N VAL A 530 4.78 7.20 16.62
CA VAL A 530 4.93 5.92 17.33
C VAL A 530 4.77 6.14 18.84
N ARG A 531 5.41 7.19 19.38
CA ARG A 531 5.35 7.58 20.79
C ARG A 531 3.97 7.99 21.28
N GLU A 532 3.17 8.64 20.46
CA GLU A 532 1.83 9.12 20.84
C GLU A 532 0.93 8.00 21.39
N THR A 533 1.10 6.77 20.91
CA THR A 533 0.27 5.63 21.33
C THR A 533 0.76 4.95 22.61
N GLY A 534 2.01 5.18 23.03
CA GLY A 534 2.69 4.55 24.17
C GLY A 534 2.96 3.04 24.05
N ARG A 535 1.96 2.24 23.63
CA ARG A 535 2.10 0.78 23.45
C ARG A 535 3.02 0.43 22.29
N LEU A 536 2.97 1.19 21.20
CA LEU A 536 3.81 0.93 20.03
C LEU A 536 5.30 1.18 20.32
N THR A 537 5.62 2.18 21.15
CA THR A 537 6.98 2.42 21.66
C THR A 537 7.52 1.20 22.37
N SER A 538 6.72 0.57 23.25
CA SER A 538 7.16 -0.65 23.95
C SER A 538 7.43 -1.79 22.97
N VAL A 539 6.60 -1.98 21.94
CA VAL A 539 6.84 -3.00 20.90
C VAL A 539 8.14 -2.71 20.15
N PHE A 540 8.37 -1.44 19.77
CA PHE A 540 9.59 -1.02 19.08
C PHE A 540 10.85 -1.30 19.91
N GLU A 541 10.88 -0.81 21.16
CA GLU A 541 12.08 -0.81 22.00
C GLU A 541 12.36 -2.17 22.65
N THR A 542 11.32 -2.96 22.93
CA THR A 542 11.48 -4.23 23.69
C THR A 542 11.39 -5.49 22.84
N ILE A 543 10.86 -5.38 21.61
CA ILE A 543 10.68 -6.53 20.70
C ILE A 543 11.44 -6.31 19.40
N GLU A 544 11.06 -5.32 18.59
CA GLU A 544 11.58 -5.20 17.22
C GLU A 544 13.07 -4.83 17.18
N MET A 545 13.47 -3.73 17.82
CA MET A 545 14.88 -3.30 17.79
C MET A 545 15.84 -4.29 18.47
N PRO A 546 15.52 -4.93 19.61
CA PRO A 546 16.37 -6.00 20.18
C PRO A 546 16.47 -7.24 19.29
N LEU A 547 15.49 -7.51 18.44
CA LEU A 547 15.49 -8.65 17.53
C LEU A 547 16.44 -8.44 16.34
N VAL A 548 16.62 -7.20 15.87
CA VAL A 548 17.50 -6.85 14.74
C VAL A 548 18.92 -7.43 14.86
N PRO A 549 19.70 -7.19 15.93
CA PRO A 549 21.04 -7.76 16.08
C PRO A 549 21.03 -9.29 16.13
N VAL A 550 19.99 -9.90 16.70
CA VAL A 550 19.86 -11.37 16.77
C VAL A 550 19.68 -11.95 15.38
N LEU A 551 18.80 -11.36 14.56
CA LEU A 551 18.61 -11.78 13.17
C LEU A 551 19.86 -11.58 12.33
N ALA A 552 20.56 -10.44 12.49
CA ALA A 552 21.83 -10.19 11.83
C ALA A 552 22.90 -11.25 12.19
N ASP A 553 23.01 -11.62 13.47
CA ASP A 553 23.94 -12.64 13.93
C ASP A 553 23.56 -14.04 13.39
N MET A 554 22.27 -14.37 13.37
CA MET A 554 21.77 -15.63 12.79
C MET A 554 22.04 -15.73 11.29
N GLU A 555 21.77 -14.67 10.53
CA GLU A 555 22.00 -14.62 9.08
C GLU A 555 23.48 -14.76 8.74
N ARG A 556 24.37 -14.08 9.49
CA ARG A 556 25.82 -14.20 9.32
C ARG A 556 26.38 -15.56 9.73
N HIS A 557 25.80 -16.19 10.74
CA HIS A 557 26.21 -17.52 11.16
C HIS A 557 25.82 -18.58 10.12
N GLY A 558 24.62 -18.45 9.55
CA GLY A 558 24.07 -19.38 8.59
C GLY A 558 23.78 -20.77 9.17
N VAL A 559 23.48 -21.72 8.29
CA VAL A 559 23.22 -23.12 8.65
C VAL A 559 24.10 -24.03 7.80
N LYS A 560 24.76 -24.99 8.43
CA LYS A 560 25.55 -25.99 7.71
C LYS A 560 24.63 -26.99 7.01
N ILE A 561 24.81 -27.13 5.70
CA ILE A 561 24.06 -28.08 4.87
C ILE A 561 24.93 -29.28 4.46
N ASP A 562 24.29 -30.44 4.30
CA ASP A 562 24.92 -31.62 3.68
C ASP A 562 24.72 -31.55 2.16
N ALA A 563 25.72 -31.03 1.47
CA ALA A 563 25.68 -30.86 0.01
C ALA A 563 25.57 -32.20 -0.73
N ALA A 564 26.13 -33.29 -0.19
CA ALA A 564 26.09 -34.60 -0.83
C ALA A 564 24.69 -35.21 -0.74
N LEU A 565 24.05 -35.10 0.42
CA LEU A 565 22.66 -35.52 0.60
C LEU A 565 21.71 -34.73 -0.31
N LEU A 566 21.85 -33.40 -0.36
CA LEU A 566 21.04 -32.55 -1.24
C LEU A 566 21.24 -32.88 -2.72
N ALA A 567 22.47 -33.18 -3.15
CA ALA A 567 22.74 -33.64 -4.50
C ALA A 567 22.04 -34.98 -4.80
N GLY A 568 22.10 -35.93 -3.87
CA GLY A 568 21.40 -37.21 -3.99
C GLY A 568 19.88 -37.04 -4.09
N GLN A 569 19.28 -36.18 -3.27
CA GLN A 569 17.85 -35.85 -3.34
C GLN A 569 17.48 -35.18 -4.66
N SER A 570 18.33 -34.29 -5.19
CA SER A 570 18.12 -33.66 -6.50
C SER A 570 18.11 -34.69 -7.62
N GLU A 571 18.99 -35.69 -7.58
CA GLU A 571 19.02 -36.78 -8.56
C GLU A 571 17.79 -37.69 -8.46
N GLU A 572 17.32 -37.99 -7.25
CA GLU A 572 16.10 -38.77 -7.01
C GLU A 572 14.86 -38.05 -7.56
N LEU A 573 14.70 -36.77 -7.26
CA LEU A 573 13.59 -35.95 -7.77
C LEU A 573 13.64 -35.84 -9.29
N ALA A 574 14.82 -35.63 -9.88
CA ALA A 574 14.98 -35.57 -11.33
C ALA A 574 14.54 -36.88 -12.00
N ARG A 575 14.88 -38.03 -11.41
CA ARG A 575 14.43 -39.33 -11.90
C ARG A 575 12.91 -39.48 -11.78
N GLY A 576 12.33 -39.12 -10.64
CA GLY A 576 10.89 -39.16 -10.42
C GLY A 576 10.10 -38.29 -11.40
N ILE A 577 10.60 -37.09 -11.72
CA ILE A 577 10.00 -36.21 -12.74
C ILE A 577 9.96 -36.91 -14.10
N ILE A 578 11.06 -37.53 -14.53
CA ILE A 578 11.13 -38.25 -15.81
C ILE A 578 10.17 -39.45 -15.84
N GLU A 579 10.09 -40.20 -14.73
CA GLU A 579 9.20 -41.37 -14.64
C GLU A 579 7.72 -40.98 -14.73
N ILE A 580 7.32 -39.93 -14.01
CA ILE A 580 5.95 -39.40 -14.02
C ILE A 580 5.62 -38.75 -15.37
N GLU A 581 6.55 -38.01 -15.97
CA GLU A 581 6.36 -37.43 -17.31
C GLU A 581 6.11 -38.52 -18.35
N ARG A 582 6.88 -39.62 -18.29
CA ARG A 582 6.67 -40.77 -19.17
C ARG A 582 5.30 -41.41 -18.94
N GLU A 583 4.90 -41.63 -17.68
CA GLU A 583 3.58 -42.18 -17.36
C GLU A 583 2.45 -41.29 -17.90
N ALA A 584 2.60 -39.97 -17.79
CA ALA A 584 1.64 -39.02 -18.33
C ALA A 584 1.52 -39.11 -19.87
N HIS A 585 2.65 -39.22 -20.58
CA HIS A 585 2.65 -39.41 -22.04
C HIS A 585 2.06 -40.76 -22.46
N GLU A 586 2.35 -41.83 -21.70
CA GLU A 586 1.78 -43.16 -21.95
C GLU A 586 0.25 -43.18 -21.77
N LEU A 587 -0.27 -42.52 -20.72
CA LEU A 587 -1.70 -42.40 -20.46
C LEU A 587 -2.43 -41.52 -21.50
N ALA A 588 -1.77 -40.46 -21.98
CA ALA A 588 -2.31 -39.59 -23.02
C ALA A 588 -2.22 -40.21 -24.43
N GLY A 589 -1.34 -41.20 -24.63
CA GLY A 589 -1.12 -41.87 -25.90
C GLY A 589 -0.22 -41.12 -26.88
N GLU A 590 0.22 -39.91 -26.55
CA GLU A 590 1.18 -39.12 -27.32
C GLU A 590 2.04 -38.21 -26.43
N PRO A 591 3.27 -37.85 -26.86
CA PRO A 591 4.10 -36.91 -26.13
C PRO A 591 3.64 -35.46 -26.34
N PHE A 592 3.60 -34.69 -25.26
CA PHE A 592 3.31 -33.25 -25.28
C PHE A 592 4.06 -32.53 -24.15
N ASN A 593 4.15 -31.20 -24.24
CA ASN A 593 4.83 -30.40 -23.24
C ASN A 593 3.94 -30.18 -22.00
N LEU A 594 4.28 -30.83 -20.89
CA LEU A 594 3.61 -30.72 -19.59
C LEU A 594 3.71 -29.31 -18.97
N ALA A 595 4.65 -28.47 -19.42
CA ALA A 595 4.74 -27.08 -18.99
C ALA A 595 3.92 -26.12 -19.87
N SER A 596 3.20 -26.63 -20.88
CA SER A 596 2.38 -25.82 -21.78
C SER A 596 0.89 -25.99 -21.48
N PRO A 597 0.24 -25.01 -20.81
CA PRO A 597 -1.20 -25.07 -20.56
C PRO A 597 -2.03 -25.26 -21.83
N LYS A 598 -1.56 -24.73 -22.96
CA LYS A 598 -2.23 -24.87 -24.27
C LYS A 598 -2.19 -26.30 -24.81
N GLN A 599 -1.09 -27.04 -24.59
CA GLN A 599 -1.00 -28.43 -25.04
C GLN A 599 -1.71 -29.39 -24.08
N ILE A 600 -1.80 -29.06 -22.79
CA ILE A 600 -2.59 -29.82 -21.83
C ILE A 600 -4.11 -29.73 -22.11
N GLN A 601 -4.58 -28.60 -22.66
CA GLN A 601 -6.00 -28.38 -22.98
C GLN A 601 -6.47 -29.02 -24.28
N ALA A 602 -5.55 -29.33 -25.19
CA ALA A 602 -5.82 -29.95 -26.49
C ALA A 602 -6.00 -31.45 -26.33
#